data_AF-A0A1D2QX39-F1
#
_entry.id   AF-A0A1D2QX39-F1
#
_cell.length_a   1.000
_cell.length_b   1.000
_cell.length_c   1.000
_cell.angle_alpha   90.00
_cell.angle_beta   90.00
_cell.angle_gamma   90.00
#
_symmetry.space_group_name_H-M   'P 1'
#
loop_
_entity.id
_entity.type
_entity.pdbx_description
1 polymer ?
#
loop_
_entity_poly.entity_id
_entity_poly.type
_entity_poly.pdbx_seq_one_letter_code
_entity_poly.pdbx_strand_id
1 'polypeptide(L)'
;MTGARIKKDSGWVETDYSRCVGCWMCIMLCPFGAIKRDGKEHTAKKCDGCASEETPPCVSACKQGALKQTGANEFTHNIRLNSAAKRFLPADKK
;
A
#
# COMPACT_ATOMS: atom_id res chain seq x y z
N MET A 1 -5.54 17.89 16.53
CA MET A 1 -5.40 16.75 15.59
C MET A 1 -5.26 15.46 16.40
N THR A 2 -6.15 14.48 16.27
CA THR A 2 -6.18 13.32 17.19
C THR A 2 -5.01 12.34 17.02
N GLY A 3 -4.29 12.42 15.89
CA GLY A 3 -3.11 11.59 15.60
C GLY A 3 -3.44 10.11 15.38
N ALA A 4 -4.67 9.80 14.96
CA ALA A 4 -5.12 8.42 14.72
C ALA A 4 -4.45 7.73 13.52
N ARG A 5 -3.66 8.44 12.71
CA ARG A 5 -2.95 7.87 11.55
C ARG A 5 -1.49 7.70 11.88
N ILE A 6 -1.01 6.46 11.84
CA ILE A 6 0.32 6.09 12.34
C ILE A 6 1.08 5.40 11.21
N LYS A 7 2.33 5.79 10.98
CA LYS A 7 3.24 5.07 10.10
C LYS A 7 4.01 4.04 10.95
N LYS A 8 3.94 2.78 10.58
CA LYS A 8 4.71 1.68 11.18
C LYS A 8 6.10 1.60 10.56
N ASP A 9 7.01 0.91 11.24
CA ASP A 9 8.38 0.68 10.75
C ASP A 9 8.42 -0.16 9.48
N SER A 10 7.40 -1.02 9.27
CA SER A 10 7.16 -1.75 8.02
C SER A 10 6.89 -0.85 6.81
N GLY A 11 6.68 0.46 7.02
CA GLY A 11 6.34 1.43 6.00
C GLY A 11 4.83 1.59 5.77
N TRP A 12 4.01 0.69 6.32
CA TRP A 12 2.56 0.78 6.25
C TRP A 12 2.02 1.93 7.11
N VAL A 13 0.95 2.56 6.64
CA VAL A 13 0.19 3.54 7.42
C VAL A 13 -1.06 2.87 7.94
N GLU A 14 -1.30 2.86 9.24
CA GLU A 14 -2.47 2.25 9.86
C GLU A 14 -3.36 3.31 10.53
N THR A 15 -4.56 2.90 10.92
CA THR A 15 -5.48 3.72 11.71
C THR A 15 -5.58 3.13 13.12
N ASP A 16 -5.22 3.92 14.12
CA ASP A 16 -5.53 3.62 15.51
C ASP A 16 -7.00 3.96 15.78
N TYR A 17 -7.84 2.92 15.80
CA TYR A 17 -9.27 3.07 15.97
C TYR A 17 -9.67 3.59 17.37
N SER A 18 -8.83 3.42 18.40
CA SER A 18 -9.09 3.99 19.74
C SER A 18 -9.02 5.52 19.75
N ARG A 19 -8.31 6.12 18.79
CA ARG A 19 -8.12 7.58 18.64
C ARG A 19 -8.92 8.18 17.49
N CYS A 20 -9.58 7.34 16.69
CA CYS A 20 -10.33 7.77 15.52
C CYS A 20 -11.70 8.32 15.95
N VAL A 21 -11.85 9.65 15.91
CA VAL A 21 -13.11 10.33 16.28
C VAL A 21 -14.00 10.68 15.09
N GLY A 22 -13.71 10.14 13.90
CA GLY A 22 -14.48 10.47 12.70
C GLY A 22 -14.43 11.94 12.29
N CYS A 23 -13.29 12.63 12.44
CA CYS A 23 -13.18 14.04 12.02
C CYS A 23 -13.05 14.24 10.50
N TRP A 24 -12.86 13.16 9.75
CA TRP A 24 -12.75 13.12 8.28
C TRP A 24 -11.59 13.91 7.65
N MET A 25 -10.75 14.56 8.45
CA MET A 25 -9.59 15.30 7.95
C MET A 25 -8.66 14.44 7.10
N CYS A 26 -8.41 13.19 7.50
CA CYS A 26 -7.56 12.28 6.72
C CYS A 26 -8.14 11.95 5.34
N ILE A 27 -9.48 11.92 5.19
CA ILE A 27 -10.15 11.70 3.91
C ILE A 27 -9.92 12.91 3.01
N MET A 28 -10.14 14.13 3.53
CA MET A 28 -9.97 15.37 2.78
C MET A 28 -8.52 15.61 2.33
N LEU A 29 -7.54 15.21 3.15
CA LEU A 29 -6.12 15.45 2.89
C LEU A 29 -5.47 14.38 2.00
N CYS A 30 -6.12 13.24 1.76
CA CYS A 30 -5.53 12.17 0.96
C CYS A 30 -5.64 12.50 -0.54
N PRO A 31 -4.54 12.80 -1.25
CA PRO A 31 -4.60 13.18 -2.67
C PRO A 31 -5.03 12.00 -3.58
N PHE A 32 -4.94 10.77 -3.07
CA PHE A 32 -5.27 9.55 -3.81
C PHE A 32 -6.69 9.04 -3.58
N GLY A 33 -7.46 9.68 -2.69
CA GLY A 33 -8.82 9.21 -2.34
C GLY A 33 -8.87 7.81 -1.73
N ALA A 34 -7.78 7.35 -1.12
CA ALA A 34 -7.62 5.97 -0.65
C ALA A 34 -8.32 5.66 0.70
N ILE A 35 -8.87 6.68 1.37
CA ILE A 35 -9.48 6.55 2.70
C ILE A 35 -10.98 6.81 2.57
N LYS A 36 -11.79 5.93 3.15
CA LYS A 36 -13.26 6.01 3.10
C LYS A 36 -13.84 6.04 4.50
N ARG A 37 -15.04 6.60 4.61
CA ARG A 37 -15.88 6.44 5.81
C ARG A 37 -16.32 4.99 5.90
N ASP A 38 -16.24 4.39 7.07
CA ASP A 38 -16.96 3.15 7.32
C ASP A 38 -18.45 3.46 7.42
N GLY A 39 -19.28 2.63 6.79
CA GLY A 39 -20.73 2.77 6.80
C GLY A 39 -21.38 2.20 8.07
N LYS A 40 -20.64 1.38 8.83
CA LYS A 40 -21.11 0.77 10.08
C LYS A 40 -20.59 1.50 11.31
N GLU A 41 -19.30 1.82 11.31
CA GLU A 41 -18.62 2.50 12.41
C GLU A 41 -18.38 3.98 12.07
N HIS A 42 -18.38 4.86 13.08
CA HIS A 42 -18.00 6.26 12.91
C HIS A 42 -16.47 6.45 12.78
N THR A 43 -15.83 5.66 11.90
CA THR A 43 -14.37 5.63 11.71
C THR A 43 -13.98 5.78 10.23
N ALA A 44 -12.73 6.18 10.00
CA ALA A 44 -12.16 6.26 8.66
C ALA A 44 -11.30 5.01 8.40
N LYS A 45 -11.59 4.27 7.32
CA LYS A 45 -10.91 3.02 6.97
C LYS A 45 -10.14 3.14 5.65
N LYS A 46 -9.04 2.39 5.55
CA LYS A 46 -8.29 2.11 4.32
C LYS A 46 -7.62 0.74 4.44
N CYS A 47 -7.03 0.25 3.35
CA CYS A 47 -6.15 -0.93 3.38
C CYS A 47 -5.06 -0.76 4.46
N ASP A 48 -4.93 -1.71 5.38
CA ASP A 48 -3.93 -1.73 6.45
C ASP A 48 -2.67 -2.54 6.07
N GLY A 49 -2.65 -3.10 4.86
CA GLY A 49 -1.54 -3.93 4.39
C GLY A 49 -1.57 -5.36 4.90
N CYS A 50 -2.65 -5.78 5.58
CA CYS A 50 -2.82 -7.14 6.10
C CYS A 50 -1.61 -7.61 6.92
N ALA A 51 -1.10 -6.77 7.83
CA ALA A 51 0.16 -7.03 8.55
C ALA A 51 0.16 -8.30 9.41
N SER A 52 -1.02 -8.85 9.75
CA SER A 52 -1.16 -10.13 10.47
C SER A 52 -1.08 -11.37 9.56
N GLU A 53 -1.11 -11.18 8.25
CA GLU A 53 -1.12 -12.27 7.27
C GLU A 53 0.27 -12.43 6.64
N GLU A 54 0.72 -13.68 6.46
CA GLU A 54 1.96 -13.95 5.72
C GLU A 54 1.85 -13.48 4.27
N THR A 55 0.69 -13.70 3.63
CA THR A 55 0.38 -13.23 2.28
C THR A 55 -0.99 -12.53 2.28
N PRO A 56 -1.09 -11.26 1.83
CA PRO A 56 -2.34 -10.54 1.77
C PRO A 56 -3.39 -11.27 0.92
N PRO A 57 -4.66 -11.35 1.37
CA PRO A 57 -5.72 -12.03 0.64
C PRO A 57 -5.89 -11.53 -0.80
N CYS A 58 -5.73 -10.23 -1.05
CA CYS A 58 -5.81 -9.67 -2.40
C CYS A 58 -4.70 -10.20 -3.33
N VAL A 59 -3.49 -10.45 -2.81
CA VAL A 59 -2.37 -11.05 -3.55
C VAL A 59 -2.65 -12.53 -3.78
N SER A 60 -3.08 -13.27 -2.75
CA SER A 60 -3.40 -14.70 -2.85
C SER A 60 -4.52 -15.00 -3.86
N ALA A 61 -5.51 -14.10 -3.97
CA ALA A 61 -6.62 -14.24 -4.90
C ALA A 61 -6.22 -14.00 -6.37
N CYS A 62 -5.10 -13.29 -6.61
CA CYS A 62 -4.68 -12.91 -7.96
C CYS A 62 -3.95 -14.05 -8.69
N LYS A 63 -4.71 -14.96 -9.29
CA LYS A 63 -4.18 -16.14 -10.01
C LYS A 63 -3.29 -15.79 -11.20
N GLN A 64 -3.55 -14.63 -11.84
CA GLN A 64 -2.82 -14.14 -13.01
C GLN A 64 -1.48 -13.49 -12.66
N GLY A 65 -1.17 -13.31 -11.37
CA GLY A 65 0.12 -12.75 -10.93
C GLY A 65 0.30 -11.25 -11.16
N ALA A 66 -0.79 -10.50 -11.35
CA ALA A 66 -0.76 -9.05 -11.48
C ALA A 66 -0.44 -8.33 -10.15
N LEU A 67 -0.78 -8.95 -9.02
CA LEU A 67 -0.46 -8.47 -7.69
C LEU A 67 0.65 -9.33 -7.09
N LYS A 68 1.65 -8.68 -6.49
CA LYS A 68 2.76 -9.32 -5.76
C LYS A 68 3.11 -8.49 -4.55
N GLN A 69 3.44 -9.15 -3.44
CA GLN A 69 4.00 -8.50 -2.27
C GLN A 69 5.53 -8.47 -2.40
N THR A 70 6.12 -7.29 -2.40
CA THR A 70 7.57 -7.06 -2.52
C THR A 70 7.91 -5.73 -1.88
N GLY A 71 9.19 -5.53 -1.51
CA GLY A 71 9.66 -4.27 -0.95
C GLY A 71 9.69 -3.15 -1.99
N ALA A 72 9.32 -1.93 -1.61
CA ALA A 72 9.30 -0.78 -2.51
C ALA A 72 10.66 -0.52 -3.18
N ASN A 73 11.76 -0.67 -2.43
CA ASN A 73 13.12 -0.49 -2.93
C ASN A 73 13.52 -1.59 -3.92
N GLU A 74 13.22 -2.85 -3.58
CA GLU A 74 13.49 -4.01 -4.44
C GLU A 74 12.71 -3.89 -5.76
N PHE A 75 11.41 -3.59 -5.69
CA PHE A 75 10.58 -3.39 -6.86
C PHE A 75 11.14 -2.29 -7.78
N THR A 76 11.46 -1.13 -7.20
CA THR A 76 12.01 0.00 -7.95
C THR A 76 13.36 -0.35 -8.59
N HIS A 77 14.23 -1.03 -7.86
CA HIS A 77 15.53 -1.50 -8.36
C HIS A 77 15.37 -2.43 -9.56
N ASN A 78 14.50 -3.43 -9.44
CA ASN A 78 14.25 -4.40 -10.51
C ASN A 78 13.63 -3.76 -11.75
N ILE A 79 12.68 -2.82 -11.59
CA ILE A 79 12.11 -2.08 -12.74
C ILE A 79 13.18 -1.23 -13.43
N ARG A 80 14.07 -0.57 -12.69
CA ARG A 80 15.19 0.21 -13.27
C ARG A 80 16.14 -0.69 -14.06
N LEU A 81 16.55 -1.82 -13.49
CA LEU A 81 17.41 -2.78 -14.18
C LEU A 81 16.74 -3.34 -15.44
N ASN A 82 15.47 -3.75 -15.35
CA ASN A 82 14.73 -4.27 -16.51
C ASN A 82 14.56 -3.21 -17.61
N SER A 83 14.35 -1.94 -17.22
CA SER A 83 14.26 -0.84 -18.19
C SER A 83 15.60 -0.56 -18.85
N ALA A 84 16.69 -0.57 -18.08
CA ALA A 84 18.05 -0.42 -18.60
C ALA A 84 18.43 -1.58 -19.52
N ALA A 85 18.12 -2.81 -19.13
CA ALA A 85 18.32 -4.02 -19.93
C ALA A 85 17.65 -3.90 -21.30
N LYS A 86 16.36 -3.55 -21.32
CA LYS A 86 15.62 -3.37 -22.58
C LYS A 86 16.16 -2.27 -23.47
N ARG A 87 16.70 -1.19 -22.89
CA ARG A 87 17.18 -0.01 -23.63
C ARG A 87 18.63 -0.15 -24.10
N PHE A 88 19.49 -0.75 -23.28
CA PHE A 88 20.95 -0.66 -23.44
C PHE A 88 21.65 -2.02 -23.60
N LEU A 89 21.03 -3.16 -23.24
CA LEU A 89 21.65 -4.45 -23.53
C LEU A 89 21.53 -4.77 -25.03
N PRO A 90 22.61 -5.31 -25.64
CA PRO A 90 22.59 -5.72 -27.02
C PRO A 90 21.61 -6.89 -27.22
N ALA A 91 21.04 -7.01 -28.42
CA ALA A 91 19.87 -7.86 -28.69
C ALA A 91 20.09 -9.37 -28.42
N ASP A 92 21.35 -9.81 -28.44
CA ASP A 92 21.82 -11.15 -28.11
C ASP A 92 21.86 -11.44 -26.60
N LYS A 93 21.80 -10.40 -25.75
CA LYS A 93 21.82 -10.49 -24.28
C LYS A 93 20.53 -9.99 -23.62
N LYS A 94 19.47 -9.80 -24.41
CA LYS A 94 18.14 -9.43 -23.92
C LYS A 94 17.35 -10.62 -23.43
#